data_AF-A0A6N6KCU9-F1
#
_entry.id   AF-A0A6N6KCU9-F1
#
_cell.length_a   1.000
_cell.length_b   1.000
_cell.length_c   1.000
_cell.angle_alpha   90.00
_cell.angle_beta   90.00
_cell.angle_gamma   90.00
#
_symmetry.space_group_name_H-M   'P 1'
#
loop_
_entity.id
_entity.type
_entity.pdbx_description
1 polymer ?
#
loop_
_entity_poly.entity_id
_entity_poly.type
_entity_poly.pdbx_seq_one_letter_code
_entity_poly.pdbx_strand_id
1 'polypeptide(L)'
;MKNNSQKLSVLEKIGYGSGDAAVNVVISAMFLIIMFFYTDVFGIKAKDVALLFLLVRIIDAVTDPLMGLLTDKVKTKWGRFRHYFLFLSVPFGISVFLTFSTPDFDYAGKLVYAYITYIFMTLMFTSVTIPYISFISVLTSDPQEKLSANAYRLFFAKVAAFLVSIVVPILAKELGKDDIARGYQLAMGIMALMGTLLFLFSFFTTRERVEHIVDKTPLWEQFKLLVKNGQWTLLFGVCFFGTVGYVIRNSVAIYYAKYFLGGSEYIQSAFMATGVVAAILAMPASNLITKYYCKVKLFKWSQLAVGVISLIMLLAIKPGNMLLAFPLYFMLSFIVDLHAPIFWS
;
A
#
# COMPACT_ATOMS: atom_id res chain seq x y z
N MET A 1 -31.86 -18.60 14.85
CA MET A 1 -30.92 -17.55 14.41
C MET A 1 -29.59 -17.80 15.10
N LYS A 2 -28.57 -18.33 14.39
CA LYS A 2 -27.25 -18.59 14.98
C LYS A 2 -26.61 -17.23 15.29
N ASN A 3 -26.25 -17.03 16.55
CA ASN A 3 -25.55 -15.86 17.08
C ASN A 3 -24.12 -15.84 16.50
N ASN A 4 -23.97 -15.54 15.21
CA ASN A 4 -22.67 -15.44 14.55
C ASN A 4 -22.04 -14.14 15.00
N SER A 5 -21.21 -14.24 16.04
CA SER A 5 -20.35 -13.16 16.52
C SER A 5 -19.69 -12.44 15.34
N GLN A 6 -20.10 -11.19 15.10
CA GLN A 6 -19.45 -10.26 14.17
C GLN A 6 -18.05 -9.85 14.65
N LYS A 7 -17.66 -10.25 15.87
CA LYS A 7 -16.32 -10.03 16.41
C LYS A 7 -15.30 -10.87 15.67
N LEU A 8 -14.21 -10.21 15.27
CA LEU A 8 -13.07 -10.84 14.63
C LEU A 8 -12.07 -11.28 15.69
N SER A 9 -11.60 -12.51 15.58
CA SER A 9 -10.48 -12.98 16.41
C SER A 9 -9.20 -12.22 16.06
N VAL A 10 -8.24 -12.18 16.99
CA VAL A 10 -6.92 -11.57 16.73
C VAL A 10 -6.24 -12.28 15.55
N LEU A 11 -6.37 -13.61 15.45
CA LEU A 11 -5.84 -14.39 14.34
C LEU A 11 -6.41 -13.95 12.99
N GLU A 12 -7.72 -13.66 12.92
CA GLU A 12 -8.33 -13.17 11.69
C GLU A 12 -7.91 -11.74 11.34
N LYS A 13 -7.67 -10.88 12.35
CA LYS A 13 -7.16 -9.52 12.12
C LYS A 13 -5.72 -9.56 11.59
N ILE A 14 -4.89 -10.44 12.15
CA ILE A 14 -3.52 -10.71 11.66
C ILE A 14 -3.59 -11.32 10.24
N GLY A 15 -4.47 -12.30 10.03
CA GLY A 15 -4.73 -12.91 8.73
C GLY A 15 -5.14 -11.89 7.67
N TYR A 16 -6.09 -11.01 7.98
CA TYR A 16 -6.46 -9.91 7.10
C TYR A 16 -5.24 -9.01 6.84
N GLY A 17 -4.56 -8.53 7.87
CA GLY A 17 -3.43 -7.62 7.69
C GLY A 17 -2.23 -8.21 6.94
N SER A 18 -1.99 -9.52 7.04
CA SER A 18 -0.96 -10.22 6.27
C SER A 18 -1.17 -10.11 4.75
N GLY A 19 -2.43 -10.05 4.30
CA GLY A 19 -2.73 -9.82 2.88
C GLY A 19 -2.28 -8.44 2.42
N ASP A 20 -2.44 -7.39 3.24
CA ASP A 20 -1.92 -6.05 2.90
C ASP A 20 -0.40 -6.03 2.88
N ALA A 21 0.25 -6.77 3.79
CA ALA A 21 1.70 -6.91 3.76
C ALA A 21 2.15 -7.49 2.41
N ALA A 22 1.50 -8.55 1.92
CA ALA A 22 1.80 -9.13 0.61
C ALA A 22 1.65 -8.12 -0.54
N VAL A 23 0.57 -7.34 -0.54
CA VAL A 23 0.34 -6.26 -1.52
C VAL A 23 1.43 -5.19 -1.41
N ASN A 24 1.75 -4.74 -0.19
CA ASN A 24 2.69 -3.65 0.05
C ASN A 24 4.14 -4.02 -0.27
N VAL A 25 4.49 -5.31 -0.22
CA VAL A 25 5.80 -5.78 -0.70
C VAL A 25 6.03 -5.39 -2.16
N VAL A 26 5.02 -5.62 -3.01
CA VAL A 26 5.12 -5.33 -4.45
C VAL A 26 4.97 -3.83 -4.71
N ILE A 27 4.03 -3.15 -4.05
CA ILE A 27 3.90 -1.69 -4.15
C ILE A 27 5.23 -1.00 -3.85
N SER A 28 5.89 -1.40 -2.77
CA SER A 28 7.14 -0.78 -2.34
C SER A 28 8.26 -1.05 -3.35
N ALA A 29 8.33 -2.26 -3.89
CA ALA A 29 9.29 -2.59 -4.94
C ALA A 29 9.03 -1.78 -6.24
N MET A 30 7.77 -1.61 -6.63
CA MET A 30 7.37 -0.78 -7.79
C MET A 30 7.73 0.70 -7.59
N PHE A 31 7.57 1.25 -6.39
CA PHE A 31 7.87 2.67 -6.20
C PHE A 31 9.35 2.96 -5.96
N LEU A 32 10.08 2.03 -5.32
CA LEU A 32 11.43 2.31 -4.83
C LEU A 32 12.53 1.67 -5.70
N ILE A 33 12.26 0.55 -6.37
CA ILE A 33 13.32 -0.31 -6.92
C ILE A 33 13.20 -0.45 -8.44
N ILE A 34 11.99 -0.58 -8.99
CA ILE A 34 11.80 -0.98 -10.38
C ILE A 34 12.40 -0.02 -11.41
N MET A 35 12.38 1.29 -11.14
CA MET A 35 12.95 2.28 -12.05
C MET A 35 14.47 2.09 -12.17
N PHE A 36 15.16 2.06 -11.03
CA PHE A 36 16.60 1.78 -10.94
C PHE A 36 16.94 0.43 -11.57
N PHE A 37 16.15 -0.61 -11.29
CA PHE A 37 16.37 -1.93 -11.85
C PHE A 37 16.29 -1.92 -13.38
N TYR A 38 15.30 -1.26 -13.98
CA TYR A 38 15.22 -1.20 -15.44
C TYR A 38 16.30 -0.34 -16.08
N THR A 39 16.69 0.77 -15.45
CA THR A 39 17.69 1.68 -16.03
C THR A 39 19.12 1.19 -15.83
N ASP A 40 19.51 0.94 -14.60
CA ASP A 40 20.90 0.73 -14.19
C ASP A 40 21.30 -0.75 -14.23
N VAL A 41 20.33 -1.66 -14.01
CA VAL A 41 20.59 -3.10 -13.96
C VAL A 41 20.25 -3.77 -15.30
N PHE A 42 19.04 -3.58 -15.82
CA PHE A 42 18.62 -4.22 -17.07
C PHE A 42 19.13 -3.47 -18.33
N GLY A 43 19.41 -2.18 -18.20
CA GLY A 43 20.01 -1.34 -19.26
C GLY A 43 19.00 -0.71 -20.23
N ILE A 44 17.75 -0.48 -19.79
CA ILE A 44 16.71 0.19 -20.59
C ILE A 44 16.81 1.70 -20.38
N LYS A 45 16.77 2.49 -21.47
CA LYS A 45 16.79 3.95 -21.38
C LYS A 45 15.59 4.46 -20.56
N ALA A 46 15.85 5.44 -19.69
CA ALA A 46 14.84 6.01 -18.78
C ALA A 46 13.58 6.53 -19.50
N LYS A 47 13.72 7.11 -20.70
CA LYS A 47 12.59 7.58 -21.50
C LYS A 47 11.60 6.46 -21.86
N ASP A 48 12.12 5.26 -22.13
CA ASP A 48 11.32 4.13 -22.60
C ASP A 48 10.66 3.41 -21.40
N VAL A 49 11.35 3.40 -20.26
CA VAL A 49 10.78 2.98 -18.96
C VAL A 49 9.66 3.92 -18.51
N ALA A 50 9.83 5.23 -18.66
CA ALA A 50 8.79 6.21 -18.32
C ALA A 50 7.52 6.02 -19.18
N LEU A 51 7.69 5.75 -20.48
CA LEU A 51 6.57 5.43 -21.37
C LEU A 51 5.88 4.12 -20.96
N LEU A 52 6.67 3.09 -20.59
CA LEU A 52 6.14 1.83 -20.07
C LEU A 52 5.27 2.06 -18.83
N PHE A 53 5.75 2.82 -17.85
CA PHE A 53 4.96 3.13 -16.65
C PHE A 53 3.68 3.89 -16.96
N LEU A 54 3.73 4.85 -17.88
CA LEU A 54 2.54 5.60 -18.30
C LEU A 54 1.49 4.67 -18.93
N LEU A 55 1.91 3.80 -19.85
CA LEU A 55 1.01 2.87 -20.52
C LEU A 55 0.39 1.88 -19.54
N VAL A 56 1.17 1.35 -18.60
CA VAL A 56 0.67 0.43 -17.59
C VAL A 56 -0.30 1.10 -16.62
N ARG A 57 -0.12 2.40 -16.32
CA ARG A 57 -1.10 3.17 -15.52
C ARG A 57 -2.44 3.36 -16.25
N ILE A 58 -2.44 3.46 -17.58
CA ILE A 58 -3.69 3.48 -18.35
C ILE A 58 -4.39 2.11 -18.29
N ILE A 59 -3.61 1.02 -18.34
CA ILE A 59 -4.14 -0.34 -18.16
C ILE A 59 -4.78 -0.47 -16.78
N ASP A 60 -4.08 -0.06 -15.70
CA ASP A 60 -4.60 -0.06 -14.32
C ASP A 60 -5.97 0.62 -14.21
N ALA A 61 -6.09 1.81 -14.81
CA ALA A 61 -7.32 2.60 -14.77
C ALA A 61 -8.54 1.87 -15.36
N VAL A 62 -8.32 0.92 -16.27
CA VAL A 62 -9.37 0.10 -16.88
C VAL A 62 -9.53 -1.23 -16.14
N THR A 63 -8.42 -1.87 -15.74
CA THR A 63 -8.44 -3.21 -15.14
C THR A 63 -9.01 -3.20 -13.73
N ASP A 64 -8.80 -2.14 -12.95
CA ASP A 64 -9.31 -2.05 -11.57
C ASP A 64 -10.85 -2.08 -11.49
N PRO A 65 -11.60 -1.25 -12.26
CA PRO A 65 -13.06 -1.37 -12.33
C PRO A 65 -13.55 -2.71 -12.89
N LEU A 66 -12.88 -3.24 -13.91
CA LEU A 66 -13.23 -4.54 -14.49
C LEU A 66 -13.07 -5.68 -13.48
N MET A 67 -12.01 -5.63 -12.67
CA MET A 67 -11.79 -6.59 -11.61
C MET A 67 -12.86 -6.47 -10.52
N GLY A 68 -13.27 -5.24 -10.17
CA GLY A 68 -14.42 -4.97 -9.31
C GLY A 68 -15.69 -5.69 -9.82
N LEU A 69 -16.06 -5.46 -11.08
CA LEU A 69 -17.19 -6.14 -11.71
C LEU A 69 -17.07 -7.67 -11.73
N LEU A 70 -15.86 -8.19 -11.90
CA LEU A 70 -15.62 -9.63 -11.92
C LEU A 70 -15.87 -10.23 -10.54
N THR A 71 -15.39 -9.58 -9.48
CA THR A 71 -15.66 -9.98 -8.09
C THR A 71 -17.14 -9.95 -7.75
N ASP A 72 -17.94 -9.13 -8.43
CA ASP A 72 -19.38 -9.08 -8.25
C ASP A 72 -20.12 -10.28 -8.84
N LYS A 73 -19.59 -10.86 -9.91
CA LYS A 73 -20.24 -11.96 -10.64
C LYS A 73 -19.80 -13.34 -10.15
N VAL A 74 -18.57 -13.48 -9.66
CA VAL A 74 -17.99 -14.79 -9.33
C VAL A 74 -18.15 -15.09 -7.85
N LYS A 75 -18.99 -16.08 -7.52
CA LYS A 75 -19.10 -16.67 -6.18
C LYS A 75 -18.70 -18.14 -6.24
N THR A 76 -17.78 -18.54 -5.37
CA THR A 76 -17.32 -19.94 -5.28
C THR A 76 -17.68 -20.54 -3.92
N LYS A 77 -17.39 -21.83 -3.72
CA LYS A 77 -17.56 -22.53 -2.43
C LYS A 77 -16.74 -21.94 -1.28
N TRP A 78 -15.68 -21.19 -1.59
CA TRP A 78 -14.83 -20.53 -0.58
C TRP A 78 -15.28 -19.12 -0.24
N GLY A 79 -16.34 -18.63 -0.87
CA GLY A 79 -16.81 -17.25 -0.79
C GLY A 79 -16.56 -16.47 -2.07
N ARG A 80 -16.80 -15.17 -2.00
CA ARG A 80 -16.70 -14.21 -3.10
C ARG A 80 -15.30 -13.66 -3.32
N PHE A 81 -14.48 -13.49 -2.28
CA PHE A 81 -13.15 -12.89 -2.41
C PHE A 81 -12.02 -13.87 -2.12
N ARG A 82 -12.22 -14.81 -1.17
CA ARG A 82 -11.13 -15.68 -0.70
C ARG A 82 -10.47 -16.53 -1.78
N HIS A 83 -11.22 -16.98 -2.78
CA HIS A 83 -10.69 -17.83 -3.84
C HIS A 83 -9.62 -17.12 -4.70
N TYR A 84 -9.68 -15.78 -4.84
CA TYR A 84 -8.65 -15.02 -5.54
C TYR A 84 -7.29 -15.14 -4.84
N PHE A 85 -7.24 -15.10 -3.50
CA PHE A 85 -5.99 -15.27 -2.76
C PHE A 85 -5.44 -16.69 -2.86
N LEU A 86 -6.31 -17.69 -2.97
CA LEU A 86 -5.87 -19.07 -3.12
C LEU A 86 -5.25 -19.33 -4.50
N PHE A 87 -5.95 -18.92 -5.57
CA PHE A 87 -5.55 -19.28 -6.93
C PHE A 87 -4.59 -18.28 -7.57
N LEU A 88 -4.69 -16.99 -7.24
CA LEU A 88 -3.90 -15.94 -7.88
C LEU A 88 -2.66 -15.54 -7.08
N SER A 89 -2.50 -15.98 -5.83
CA SER A 89 -1.27 -15.70 -5.05
C SER A 89 -0.02 -16.27 -5.72
N VAL A 90 -0.09 -17.48 -6.28
CA VAL A 90 1.04 -18.12 -6.96
C VAL A 90 1.37 -17.43 -8.30
N PRO A 91 0.41 -17.22 -9.23
CA PRO A 91 0.63 -16.38 -10.41
C PRO A 91 1.18 -14.99 -10.08
N PHE A 92 0.69 -14.36 -9.00
CA PHE A 92 1.20 -13.10 -8.51
C PHE A 92 2.67 -13.18 -8.10
N GLY A 93 3.07 -14.16 -7.28
CA GLY A 93 4.47 -14.36 -6.91
C GLY A 93 5.38 -14.62 -8.13
N ILE A 94 4.92 -15.46 -9.07
CA ILE A 94 5.66 -15.74 -10.33
C ILE A 94 5.83 -14.45 -11.13
N SER A 95 4.79 -13.63 -11.25
CA SER A 95 4.85 -12.39 -12.01
C SER A 95 5.91 -11.43 -11.47
N VAL A 96 6.03 -11.31 -10.15
CA VAL A 96 7.06 -10.49 -9.49
C VAL A 96 8.46 -11.02 -9.80
N PHE A 97 8.67 -12.34 -9.70
CA PHE A 97 9.96 -12.94 -10.05
C PHE A 97 10.35 -12.70 -11.51
N LEU A 98 9.40 -12.83 -12.44
CA LEU A 98 9.62 -12.60 -13.87
C LEU A 98 9.98 -11.13 -14.18
N THR A 99 9.32 -10.17 -13.53
CA THR A 99 9.61 -8.73 -13.68
C THR A 99 11.06 -8.39 -13.32
N PHE A 100 11.60 -9.04 -12.28
CA PHE A 100 12.98 -8.82 -11.83
C PHE A 100 13.99 -9.81 -12.45
N SER A 101 13.61 -10.52 -13.51
CA SER A 101 14.51 -11.38 -14.26
C SER A 101 15.09 -10.64 -15.47
N THR A 102 16.38 -10.82 -15.74
CA THR A 102 17.10 -10.15 -16.83
C THR A 102 17.54 -11.14 -17.91
N PRO A 103 16.63 -11.56 -18.82
CA PRO A 103 17.04 -12.41 -19.93
C PRO A 103 18.04 -11.68 -20.83
N ASP A 104 19.00 -12.41 -21.36
CA ASP A 104 20.04 -11.89 -22.24
C ASP A 104 19.51 -11.72 -23.67
N PHE A 105 18.71 -10.67 -23.87
CA PHE A 105 18.18 -10.27 -25.16
C PHE A 105 18.85 -9.00 -25.68
N ASP A 106 18.69 -8.75 -26.97
CA ASP A 106 19.00 -7.45 -27.56
C ASP A 106 18.10 -6.34 -26.96
N TYR A 107 18.41 -5.08 -27.25
CA TYR A 107 17.68 -3.96 -26.64
C TYR A 107 16.16 -4.01 -26.92
N ALA A 108 15.76 -4.39 -28.13
CA ALA A 108 14.35 -4.51 -28.49
C ALA A 108 13.68 -5.65 -27.72
N GLY A 109 14.32 -6.82 -27.61
CA GLY A 109 13.84 -7.95 -26.82
C GLY A 109 13.74 -7.64 -25.33
N LYS A 110 14.71 -6.91 -24.76
CA LYS A 110 14.64 -6.43 -23.37
C LYS A 110 13.43 -5.53 -23.13
N LEU A 111 13.17 -4.61 -24.06
CA LEU A 111 12.02 -3.72 -23.97
C LEU A 111 10.72 -4.51 -24.01
N VAL A 112 10.54 -5.38 -25.02
CA VAL A 112 9.34 -6.23 -25.13
C VAL A 112 9.13 -7.09 -23.88
N TYR A 113 10.21 -7.70 -23.37
CA TYR A 113 10.16 -8.48 -22.15
C TYR A 113 9.72 -7.65 -20.93
N ALA A 114 10.29 -6.45 -20.75
CA ALA A 114 9.89 -5.54 -19.66
C ALA A 114 8.42 -5.15 -19.76
N TYR A 115 7.91 -4.85 -20.97
CA TYR A 115 6.49 -4.56 -21.17
C TYR A 115 5.60 -5.74 -20.78
N ILE A 116 5.88 -6.94 -21.31
CA ILE A 116 5.06 -8.13 -21.06
C ILE A 116 5.05 -8.47 -19.57
N THR A 117 6.22 -8.55 -18.96
CA THR A 117 6.34 -8.96 -17.54
C THR A 117 5.77 -7.93 -16.60
N TYR A 118 5.97 -6.63 -16.85
CA TYR A 118 5.41 -5.58 -16.00
C TYR A 118 3.89 -5.49 -16.15
N ILE A 119 3.34 -5.58 -17.37
CA ILE A 119 1.88 -5.63 -17.58
C ILE A 119 1.30 -6.87 -16.90
N PHE A 120 1.91 -8.03 -17.05
CA PHE A 120 1.44 -9.26 -16.41
C PHE A 120 1.44 -9.13 -14.88
N MET A 121 2.52 -8.59 -14.31
CA MET A 121 2.64 -8.36 -12.88
C MET A 121 1.60 -7.37 -12.37
N THR A 122 1.36 -6.29 -13.11
CA THR A 122 0.28 -5.34 -12.82
C THR A 122 -1.11 -5.98 -12.87
N LEU A 123 -1.40 -6.80 -13.89
CA LEU A 123 -2.69 -7.51 -13.96
C LEU A 123 -2.89 -8.46 -12.78
N MET A 124 -1.85 -9.21 -12.40
CA MET A 124 -1.90 -10.08 -11.22
C MET A 124 -2.07 -9.27 -9.94
N PHE A 125 -1.38 -8.13 -9.83
CA PHE A 125 -1.50 -7.20 -8.72
C PHE A 125 -2.93 -6.69 -8.56
N THR A 126 -3.57 -6.20 -9.63
CA THR A 126 -4.99 -5.80 -9.62
C THR A 126 -5.89 -6.96 -9.22
N SER A 127 -5.63 -8.15 -9.78
CA SER A 127 -6.47 -9.33 -9.57
C SER A 127 -6.45 -9.85 -8.13
N VAL A 128 -5.41 -9.57 -7.34
CA VAL A 128 -5.38 -9.90 -5.90
C VAL A 128 -5.77 -8.70 -5.03
N THR A 129 -5.37 -7.49 -5.42
CA THR A 129 -5.51 -6.28 -4.58
C THR A 129 -6.96 -5.78 -4.54
N ILE A 130 -7.67 -5.77 -5.67
CA ILE A 130 -9.06 -5.31 -5.70
C ILE A 130 -9.96 -6.21 -4.85
N PRO A 131 -9.95 -7.56 -5.00
CA PRO A 131 -10.68 -8.43 -4.07
C PRO A 131 -10.29 -8.23 -2.61
N TYR A 132 -9.01 -7.99 -2.35
CA TYR A 132 -8.48 -7.81 -1.01
C TYR A 132 -9.00 -6.55 -0.32
N ILE A 133 -8.98 -5.40 -0.99
CA ILE A 133 -9.47 -4.14 -0.41
C ILE A 133 -10.99 -4.22 -0.16
N SER A 134 -11.74 -4.90 -1.04
CA SER A 134 -13.18 -5.11 -0.87
C SER A 134 -13.52 -6.15 0.21
N PHE A 135 -12.58 -7.02 0.57
CA PHE A 135 -12.81 -8.16 1.45
C PHE A 135 -13.33 -7.80 2.85
N ILE A 136 -12.91 -6.65 3.40
CA ILE A 136 -13.34 -6.19 4.73
C ILE A 136 -14.86 -6.00 4.83
N SER A 137 -15.53 -5.70 3.70
CA SER A 137 -16.98 -5.52 3.66
C SER A 137 -17.75 -6.79 3.97
N VAL A 138 -17.17 -7.97 3.65
CA VAL A 138 -17.79 -9.29 3.88
C VAL A 138 -17.23 -10.01 5.10
N LEU A 139 -16.13 -9.52 5.68
CA LEU A 139 -15.47 -10.12 6.83
C LEU A 139 -16.27 -9.91 8.13
N THR A 140 -16.81 -8.71 8.32
CA THR A 140 -17.67 -8.33 9.45
C THR A 140 -18.57 -7.14 9.08
N SER A 141 -19.76 -7.05 9.68
CA SER A 141 -20.63 -5.87 9.57
C SER A 141 -20.42 -4.85 10.69
N ASP A 142 -19.65 -5.18 11.73
CA ASP A 142 -19.42 -4.30 12.88
C ASP A 142 -18.39 -3.19 12.54
N PRO A 143 -18.77 -1.90 12.62
CA PRO A 143 -17.86 -0.79 12.32
C PRO A 143 -16.60 -0.75 13.19
N GLN A 144 -16.68 -1.15 14.47
CA GLN A 144 -15.53 -1.15 15.38
C GLN A 144 -14.55 -2.27 15.01
N GLU A 145 -15.07 -3.43 14.61
CA GLU A 145 -14.25 -4.54 14.14
C GLU A 145 -13.61 -4.25 12.79
N LYS A 146 -14.32 -3.56 11.87
CA LYS A 146 -13.74 -3.07 10.61
C LYS A 146 -12.58 -2.10 10.85
N LEU A 147 -12.78 -1.13 11.74
CA LEU A 147 -11.75 -0.16 12.10
C LEU A 147 -10.54 -0.86 12.73
N SER A 148 -10.77 -1.78 13.67
CA SER A 148 -9.70 -2.58 14.27
C SER A 148 -8.97 -3.43 13.24
N ALA A 149 -9.66 -4.08 12.31
CA ALA A 149 -9.02 -4.87 11.26
C ALA A 149 -8.21 -3.99 10.30
N ASN A 150 -8.70 -2.81 9.94
CA ASN A 150 -7.95 -1.83 9.14
C ASN A 150 -6.71 -1.29 9.86
N ALA A 151 -6.72 -1.15 11.18
CA ALA A 151 -5.53 -0.78 11.94
C ALA A 151 -4.44 -1.87 11.84
N TYR A 152 -4.81 -3.15 11.97
CA TYR A 152 -3.88 -4.27 11.74
C TYR A 152 -3.39 -4.27 10.29
N ARG A 153 -4.29 -4.10 9.33
CA ARG A 153 -4.00 -3.99 7.90
C ARG A 153 -2.90 -2.98 7.62
N LEU A 154 -3.10 -1.74 8.05
CA LEU A 154 -2.17 -0.64 7.80
C LEU A 154 -0.87 -0.80 8.59
N PHE A 155 -0.90 -1.40 9.79
CA PHE A 155 0.31 -1.74 10.52
C PHE A 155 1.19 -2.71 9.73
N PHE A 156 0.61 -3.83 9.26
CA PHE A 156 1.33 -4.82 8.46
C PHE A 156 1.82 -4.25 7.12
N ALA A 157 1.05 -3.36 6.49
CA ALA A 157 1.46 -2.62 5.30
C ALA A 157 2.75 -1.81 5.51
N LYS A 158 2.81 -1.03 6.59
CA LYS A 158 3.97 -0.20 6.91
C LYS A 158 5.19 -1.05 7.26
N VAL A 159 5.00 -2.12 8.03
CA VAL A 159 6.09 -3.08 8.34
C VAL A 159 6.62 -3.71 7.05
N ALA A 160 5.75 -4.17 6.15
CA ALA A 160 6.16 -4.75 4.88
C ALA A 160 6.92 -3.75 4.00
N ALA A 161 6.41 -2.52 3.87
CA ALA A 161 7.08 -1.47 3.09
C ALA A 161 8.46 -1.12 3.65
N PHE A 162 8.58 -1.02 4.97
CA PHE A 162 9.84 -0.78 5.65
C PHE A 162 10.82 -1.93 5.42
N LEU A 163 10.38 -3.18 5.58
CA LEU A 163 11.19 -4.36 5.31
C LEU A 163 11.68 -4.35 3.86
N VAL A 164 10.84 -4.06 2.87
CA VAL A 164 11.25 -4.00 1.46
C VAL A 164 12.35 -2.95 1.25
N SER A 165 12.17 -1.76 1.80
CA SER A 165 13.10 -0.63 1.60
C SER A 165 14.51 -0.89 2.15
N ILE A 166 14.64 -1.73 3.19
CA ILE A 166 15.92 -2.02 3.84
C ILE A 166 16.46 -3.39 3.45
N VAL A 167 15.62 -4.42 3.54
CA VAL A 167 16.03 -5.82 3.38
C VAL A 167 16.32 -6.15 1.92
N VAL A 168 15.56 -5.62 0.95
CA VAL A 168 15.78 -5.98 -0.46
C VAL A 168 17.15 -5.52 -0.96
N PRO A 169 17.61 -4.26 -0.76
CA PRO A 169 18.95 -3.86 -1.16
C PRO A 169 20.07 -4.67 -0.49
N ILE A 170 19.92 -5.01 0.81
CA ILE A 170 20.89 -5.82 1.55
C ILE A 170 20.95 -7.24 0.97
N LEU A 171 19.80 -7.89 0.82
CA LEU A 171 19.72 -9.23 0.22
C LEU A 171 20.23 -9.23 -1.21
N ALA A 172 19.94 -8.20 -2.00
CA ALA A 172 20.43 -8.10 -3.37
C ALA A 172 21.97 -8.05 -3.41
N LYS A 173 22.60 -7.29 -2.49
CA LYS A 173 24.06 -7.23 -2.37
C LYS A 173 24.66 -8.57 -1.92
N GLU A 174 24.09 -9.21 -0.91
CA GLU A 174 24.62 -10.47 -0.36
C GLU A 174 24.41 -11.66 -1.29
N LEU A 175 23.24 -11.77 -1.92
CA LEU A 175 22.89 -12.88 -2.82
C LEU A 175 23.46 -12.68 -4.24
N GLY A 176 23.61 -11.43 -4.68
CA GLY A 176 24.11 -11.08 -6.00
C GLY A 176 25.63 -11.25 -6.12
N LYS A 177 26.38 -11.07 -5.04
CA LYS A 177 27.85 -10.99 -5.06
C LYS A 177 28.32 -9.97 -6.11
N ASP A 178 28.84 -10.43 -7.25
CA ASP A 178 29.33 -9.60 -8.35
C ASP A 178 28.24 -9.27 -9.40
N ASP A 179 27.09 -9.94 -9.34
CA ASP A 179 25.96 -9.77 -10.26
C ASP A 179 24.76 -9.14 -9.54
N ILE A 180 24.62 -7.83 -9.72
CA ILE A 180 23.53 -7.04 -9.15
C ILE A 180 22.16 -7.51 -9.70
N ALA A 181 22.09 -7.93 -10.96
CA ALA A 181 20.85 -8.40 -11.59
C ALA A 181 20.34 -9.66 -10.91
N ARG A 182 21.22 -10.65 -10.76
CA ARG A 182 20.90 -11.89 -10.02
C ARG A 182 20.55 -11.60 -8.56
N GLY A 183 21.23 -10.64 -7.93
CA GLY A 183 20.93 -10.19 -6.57
C GLY A 183 19.49 -9.73 -6.41
N TYR A 184 19.05 -8.79 -7.24
CA TYR A 184 17.67 -8.30 -7.20
C TYR A 184 16.64 -9.37 -7.59
N GLN A 185 16.94 -10.22 -8.57
CA GLN A 185 16.08 -11.33 -8.96
C GLN A 185 15.82 -12.28 -7.78
N LEU A 186 16.87 -12.68 -7.05
CA LEU A 186 16.75 -13.58 -5.90
C LEU A 186 16.08 -12.89 -4.71
N ALA A 187 16.46 -11.66 -4.40
CA ALA A 187 15.85 -10.90 -3.31
C ALA A 187 14.34 -10.72 -3.55
N MET A 188 13.94 -10.30 -4.76
CA MET A 188 12.53 -10.16 -5.11
C MET A 188 11.81 -11.51 -5.24
N GLY A 189 12.50 -12.58 -5.62
CA GLY A 189 11.98 -13.94 -5.58
C GLY A 189 11.63 -14.40 -4.15
N ILE A 190 12.47 -14.10 -3.17
CA ILE A 190 12.18 -14.36 -1.74
C ILE A 190 10.98 -13.53 -1.29
N MET A 191 10.93 -12.26 -1.65
CA MET A 191 9.81 -11.37 -1.31
C MET A 191 8.50 -11.83 -1.97
N ALA A 192 8.55 -12.32 -3.21
CA ALA A 192 7.42 -12.87 -3.94
C ALA A 192 6.91 -14.16 -3.29
N LEU A 193 7.81 -15.05 -2.87
CA LEU A 193 7.48 -16.25 -2.11
C LEU A 193 6.81 -15.86 -0.77
N MET A 194 7.38 -14.90 -0.05
CA MET A 194 6.80 -14.42 1.21
C MET A 194 5.40 -13.82 0.99
N GLY A 195 5.21 -12.98 -0.03
CA GLY A 195 3.90 -12.43 -0.38
C GLY A 195 2.87 -13.50 -0.71
N THR A 196 3.29 -14.54 -1.45
CA THR A 196 2.43 -15.71 -1.76
C THR A 196 2.00 -16.43 -0.50
N LEU A 197 2.95 -16.72 0.41
CA LEU A 197 2.67 -17.38 1.68
C LEU A 197 1.76 -16.54 2.58
N LEU A 198 1.93 -15.22 2.60
CA LEU A 198 1.08 -14.29 3.36
C LEU A 198 -0.36 -14.27 2.80
N PHE A 199 -0.55 -14.29 1.48
CA PHE A 199 -1.89 -14.42 0.90
C PHE A 199 -2.55 -15.76 1.23
N LEU A 200 -1.79 -16.86 1.16
CA LEU A 200 -2.30 -18.18 1.55
C LEU A 200 -2.64 -18.22 3.04
N PHE A 201 -1.81 -17.64 3.89
CA PHE A 201 -2.09 -17.50 5.32
C PHE A 201 -3.38 -16.68 5.54
N SER A 202 -3.55 -15.55 4.84
CA SER A 202 -4.78 -14.76 4.86
C SER A 202 -5.99 -15.59 4.46
N PHE A 203 -5.87 -16.41 3.41
CA PHE A 203 -6.92 -17.32 2.98
C PHE A 203 -7.31 -18.32 4.08
N PHE A 204 -6.36 -19.01 4.70
CA PHE A 204 -6.66 -20.06 5.69
C PHE A 204 -7.19 -19.50 7.03
N THR A 205 -6.76 -18.30 7.40
CA THR A 205 -7.12 -17.69 8.70
C THR A 205 -8.42 -16.91 8.67
N THR A 206 -8.81 -16.33 7.53
CA THR A 206 -10.01 -15.48 7.42
C THR A 206 -11.24 -16.23 6.92
N ARG A 207 -12.44 -15.75 7.25
CA ARG A 207 -13.71 -16.32 6.78
C ARG A 207 -14.72 -15.23 6.44
N GLU A 208 -15.39 -15.40 5.31
CA GLU A 208 -16.51 -14.52 4.92
C GLU A 208 -17.73 -14.80 5.80
N ARG A 209 -18.33 -13.74 6.36
CA ARG A 209 -19.48 -13.84 7.27
C ARG A 209 -20.72 -13.10 6.75
N VAL A 210 -20.51 -12.01 6.01
CA VAL A 210 -21.58 -11.15 5.51
C VAL A 210 -21.76 -11.43 4.03
N GLU A 211 -22.98 -11.78 3.63
CA GLU A 211 -23.31 -11.91 2.22
C GLU A 211 -23.55 -10.53 1.61
N HIS A 212 -22.73 -10.17 0.62
CA HIS A 212 -22.91 -8.94 -0.14
C HIS A 212 -24.01 -9.13 -1.19
N ILE A 213 -25.08 -8.36 -1.07
CA ILE A 213 -26.16 -8.29 -2.07
C ILE A 213 -25.63 -7.50 -3.27
N VAL A 214 -25.59 -8.13 -4.45
CA VAL A 214 -25.11 -7.45 -5.67
C VAL A 214 -26.20 -6.52 -6.16
N ASP A 215 -25.89 -5.23 -6.29
CA ASP A 215 -26.77 -4.27 -6.94
C ASP A 215 -26.74 -4.49 -8.46
N LYS A 216 -27.92 -4.59 -9.07
CA LYS A 216 -28.08 -4.82 -10.52
C LYS A 216 -28.10 -3.52 -11.33
N THR A 217 -28.04 -2.37 -10.66
CA THR A 217 -28.04 -1.06 -11.30
C THR A 217 -26.85 -0.94 -12.27
N PRO A 218 -27.04 -0.45 -13.51
CA PRO A 218 -25.96 -0.32 -14.47
C PRO A 218 -24.89 0.66 -14.00
N LEU A 219 -23.61 0.39 -14.31
CA LEU A 219 -22.47 1.16 -13.82
C LEU A 219 -22.57 2.67 -14.06
N TRP A 220 -23.04 3.07 -15.24
CA TRP A 220 -23.16 4.48 -15.59
C TRP A 220 -24.20 5.21 -14.71
N GLU A 221 -25.25 4.50 -14.31
CA GLU A 221 -26.25 5.02 -13.41
C GLU A 221 -25.71 5.11 -11.97
N GLN A 222 -24.98 4.10 -11.51
CA GLN A 222 -24.26 4.16 -10.23
C GLN A 222 -23.31 5.36 -10.17
N PHE A 223 -22.54 5.60 -11.25
CA PHE A 223 -21.63 6.74 -11.33
C PHE A 223 -22.36 8.09 -11.21
N LYS A 224 -23.48 8.25 -11.93
CA LYS A 224 -24.32 9.47 -11.82
C LYS A 224 -24.87 9.67 -10.40
N LEU A 225 -25.28 8.59 -9.73
CA LEU A 225 -25.79 8.63 -8.37
C LEU A 225 -24.68 9.01 -7.37
N LEU A 226 -23.47 8.48 -7.55
CA LEU A 226 -22.31 8.82 -6.73
C LEU A 226 -21.98 10.31 -6.80
N VAL A 227 -21.90 10.89 -8.01
CA VAL A 227 -21.58 12.32 -8.19
C VAL A 227 -22.68 13.23 -7.63
N LYS A 228 -23.94 12.79 -7.65
CA LYS A 228 -25.06 13.52 -7.03
C LYS A 228 -25.06 13.43 -5.50
N ASN A 229 -24.38 12.45 -4.92
CA ASN A 229 -24.31 12.29 -3.47
C ASN A 229 -23.28 13.26 -2.88
N GLY A 230 -23.76 14.34 -2.28
CA GLY A 230 -22.90 15.37 -1.66
C GLY A 230 -21.94 14.83 -0.60
N GLN A 231 -22.30 13.76 0.14
CA GLN A 231 -21.41 13.14 1.12
C GLN A 231 -20.26 12.39 0.43
N TRP A 232 -20.55 11.72 -0.68
CA TRP A 232 -19.53 11.03 -1.47
C TRP A 232 -18.56 12.03 -2.11
N THR A 233 -19.07 13.11 -2.71
CA THR A 233 -18.24 14.16 -3.31
C THR A 233 -17.34 14.86 -2.28
N LEU A 234 -17.86 15.09 -1.06
CA LEU A 234 -17.05 15.62 0.05
C LEU A 234 -15.92 14.64 0.43
N LEU A 235 -16.23 13.35 0.62
CA LEU A 235 -15.24 12.33 0.95
C LEU A 235 -14.19 12.16 -0.15
N PHE A 236 -14.60 12.24 -1.42
CA PHE A 236 -13.70 12.23 -2.56
C PHE A 236 -12.70 13.41 -2.50
N GLY A 237 -13.19 14.63 -2.26
CA GLY A 237 -12.32 15.79 -2.10
C GLY A 237 -11.32 15.62 -0.96
N VAL A 238 -11.79 15.16 0.21
CA VAL A 238 -10.93 14.87 1.37
C VAL A 238 -9.87 13.81 1.02
N CYS A 239 -10.25 12.74 0.31
CA CYS A 239 -9.33 11.70 -0.15
C CYS A 239 -8.24 12.27 -1.04
N PHE A 240 -8.65 13.06 -2.02
CA PHE A 240 -7.78 13.61 -3.05
C PHE A 240 -6.74 14.54 -2.43
N PHE A 241 -7.17 15.56 -1.69
CA PHE A 241 -6.26 16.51 -1.05
C PHE A 241 -5.41 15.85 0.05
N GLY A 242 -5.97 14.92 0.82
CA GLY A 242 -5.24 14.18 1.83
C GLY A 242 -4.11 13.34 1.22
N THR A 243 -4.39 12.64 0.12
CA THR A 243 -3.40 11.80 -0.58
C THR A 243 -2.32 12.65 -1.24
N VAL A 244 -2.69 13.76 -1.89
CA VAL A 244 -1.73 14.71 -2.48
C VAL A 244 -0.79 15.26 -1.40
N GLY A 245 -1.34 15.73 -0.27
CA GLY A 245 -0.53 16.21 0.85
C GLY A 245 0.40 15.13 1.42
N TYR A 246 -0.11 13.90 1.55
CA TYR A 246 0.68 12.76 1.99
C TYR A 246 1.86 12.46 1.06
N VAL A 247 1.64 12.42 -0.25
CA VAL A 247 2.69 12.15 -1.24
C VAL A 247 3.73 13.27 -1.25
N ILE A 248 3.29 14.54 -1.31
CA ILE A 248 4.21 15.68 -1.30
C ILE A 248 5.10 15.65 -0.06
N ARG A 249 4.52 15.41 1.12
CA ARG A 249 5.29 15.31 2.38
C ARG A 249 6.37 14.24 2.31
N ASN A 250 6.03 13.01 1.90
CA ASN A 250 6.99 11.91 1.84
C ASN A 250 8.09 12.17 0.80
N SER A 251 7.75 12.76 -0.34
CA SER A 251 8.72 13.11 -1.38
C SER A 251 9.68 14.21 -0.92
N VAL A 252 9.21 15.22 -0.17
CA VAL A 252 10.03 16.36 0.28
C VAL A 252 10.84 16.04 1.54
N ALA A 253 10.40 15.11 2.40
CA ALA A 253 11.03 14.83 3.69
C ALA A 253 12.53 14.50 3.61
N ILE A 254 12.95 13.69 2.62
CA ILE A 254 14.35 13.35 2.43
C ILE A 254 15.19 14.56 2.00
N TYR A 255 14.64 15.42 1.13
CA TYR A 255 15.30 16.65 0.69
C TYR A 255 15.38 17.67 1.82
N TYR A 256 14.36 17.75 2.67
CA TYR A 256 14.39 18.58 3.87
C TYR A 256 15.53 18.15 4.81
N ALA A 257 15.66 16.85 5.07
CA ALA A 257 16.75 16.33 5.89
C ALA A 257 18.14 16.56 5.28
N LYS A 258 18.27 16.43 3.96
CA LYS A 258 19.55 16.63 3.26
C LYS A 258 19.96 18.10 3.17
N TYR A 259 19.08 18.95 2.62
CA TYR A 259 19.43 20.31 2.22
C TYR A 259 19.14 21.36 3.30
N PHE A 260 18.04 21.24 4.05
CA PHE A 260 17.66 22.24 5.04
C PHE A 260 18.29 21.97 6.41
N LEU A 261 18.32 20.70 6.83
CA LEU A 261 18.99 20.30 8.07
C LEU A 261 20.50 20.08 7.88
N GLY A 262 21.00 20.03 6.64
CA GLY A 262 22.42 19.76 6.36
C GLY A 262 22.86 18.36 6.83
N GLY A 263 21.92 17.41 6.90
CA GLY A 263 22.18 16.09 7.45
C GLY A 263 22.95 15.18 6.52
N SER A 264 23.94 14.46 7.07
CA SER A 264 24.59 13.32 6.40
C SER A 264 23.57 12.23 6.03
N GLU A 265 23.99 11.24 5.24
CA GLU A 265 23.13 10.10 4.84
C GLU A 265 22.51 9.38 6.05
N TYR A 266 23.24 9.33 7.17
CA TYR A 266 22.75 8.81 8.43
C TYR A 266 21.56 9.61 8.98
N ILE A 267 21.64 10.95 8.96
CA ILE A 267 20.58 11.83 9.44
C ILE A 267 19.36 11.77 8.53
N GLN A 268 19.55 11.69 7.21
CA GLN A 268 18.46 11.50 6.26
C GLN A 268 17.70 10.20 6.55
N SER A 269 18.43 9.10 6.72
CA SER A 269 17.86 7.79 7.06
C SER A 269 17.13 7.81 8.40
N ALA A 270 17.74 8.42 9.43
CA ALA A 270 17.14 8.57 10.76
C ALA A 270 15.86 9.42 10.73
N PHE A 271 15.84 10.50 9.94
CA PHE A 271 14.68 11.37 9.80
C PHE A 271 13.52 10.63 9.13
N MET A 272 13.79 9.92 8.04
CA MET A 272 12.79 9.07 7.37
C MET A 272 12.28 7.96 8.29
N ALA A 273 13.18 7.27 9.00
CA ALA A 273 12.82 6.25 9.98
C ALA A 273 11.91 6.82 11.09
N THR A 274 12.18 8.03 11.56
CA THR A 274 11.34 8.72 12.56
C THR A 274 9.90 8.87 12.08
N GLY A 275 9.71 9.28 10.82
CA GLY A 275 8.37 9.40 10.22
C GLY A 275 7.66 8.05 10.07
N VAL A 276 8.39 7.00 9.68
CA VAL A 276 7.86 5.64 9.56
C VAL A 276 7.45 5.07 10.91
N VAL A 277 8.31 5.21 11.94
CA VAL A 277 8.01 4.75 13.31
C VAL A 277 6.77 5.47 13.85
N ALA A 278 6.67 6.78 13.65
CA ALA A 278 5.49 7.54 14.02
C ALA A 278 4.21 7.03 13.32
N ALA A 279 4.28 6.76 12.02
CA ALA A 279 3.17 6.22 11.25
C ALA A 279 2.74 4.82 11.73
N ILE A 280 3.70 3.94 12.06
CA ILE A 280 3.43 2.60 12.59
C ILE A 280 2.72 2.69 13.95
N LEU A 281 3.17 3.58 14.84
CA LEU A 281 2.57 3.78 16.16
C LEU A 281 1.19 4.45 16.09
N ALA A 282 0.94 5.26 15.06
CA ALA A 282 -0.35 5.91 14.84
C ALA A 282 -1.49 4.91 14.54
N MET A 283 -1.19 3.78 13.87
CA MET A 283 -2.21 2.78 13.52
C MET A 283 -2.93 2.16 14.74
N PRO A 284 -2.21 1.57 15.74
CA PRO A 284 -2.86 1.07 16.94
C PRO A 284 -3.42 2.21 17.81
N ALA A 285 -2.77 3.36 17.85
CA ALA A 285 -3.25 4.52 18.60
C ALA A 285 -4.61 5.02 18.09
N SER A 286 -4.79 5.10 16.77
CA SER A 286 -6.06 5.46 16.13
C SER A 286 -7.19 4.56 16.63
N ASN A 287 -7.00 3.24 16.58
CA ASN A 287 -7.98 2.26 17.05
C ASN A 287 -8.31 2.40 18.55
N LEU A 288 -7.32 2.69 19.39
CA LEU A 288 -7.54 2.91 20.83
C LEU A 288 -8.32 4.19 21.11
N ILE A 289 -7.99 5.28 20.40
CA ILE A 289 -8.65 6.58 20.57
C ILE A 289 -10.11 6.50 20.09
N THR A 290 -10.38 5.85 18.95
CA THR A 290 -11.73 5.73 18.38
C THR A 290 -12.69 4.86 19.17
N LYS A 291 -12.20 4.08 20.16
CA LYS A 291 -13.07 3.39 21.12
C LYS A 291 -13.80 4.37 22.04
N TYR A 292 -13.17 5.50 22.35
CA TYR A 292 -13.67 6.48 23.31
C TYR A 292 -14.02 7.82 22.65
N TYR A 293 -13.58 8.05 21.41
CA TYR A 293 -13.75 9.33 20.71
C TYR A 293 -14.36 9.16 19.32
N CYS A 294 -15.18 10.14 18.90
CA CYS A 294 -15.87 10.09 17.61
C CYS A 294 -14.89 10.18 16.42
N LYS A 295 -15.02 9.24 15.47
CA LYS A 295 -14.13 9.11 14.30
C LYS A 295 -14.06 10.36 13.43
N VAL A 296 -15.20 11.02 13.19
CA VAL A 296 -15.28 12.24 12.35
C VAL A 296 -14.62 13.42 13.05
N LYS A 297 -14.81 13.54 14.37
CA LYS A 297 -14.15 14.57 15.17
C LYS A 297 -12.64 14.34 15.20
N LEU A 298 -12.20 13.09 15.41
CA LEU A 298 -10.78 12.74 15.41
C LEU A 298 -10.13 13.11 14.08
N PHE A 299 -10.77 12.74 12.97
CA PHE A 299 -10.33 13.11 11.63
C PHE A 299 -10.15 14.63 11.52
N LYS A 300 -11.21 15.42 11.80
CA LYS A 300 -11.17 16.89 11.69
C LYS A 300 -10.05 17.51 12.53
N TRP A 301 -9.95 17.13 13.81
CA TRP A 301 -8.96 17.69 14.72
C TRP A 301 -7.53 17.27 14.38
N SER A 302 -7.32 16.03 13.93
CA SER A 302 -6.01 15.59 13.48
C SER A 302 -5.50 16.40 12.28
N GLN A 303 -6.35 16.67 11.29
CA GLN A 303 -5.96 17.48 10.12
C GLN A 303 -5.63 18.93 10.49
N LEU A 304 -6.43 19.54 11.37
CA LEU A 304 -6.14 20.89 11.87
C LEU A 304 -4.84 20.93 12.67
N ALA A 305 -4.59 19.93 13.52
CA ALA A 305 -3.35 19.81 14.27
C ALA A 305 -2.13 19.65 13.34
N VAL A 306 -2.23 18.87 12.27
CA VAL A 306 -1.17 18.76 11.25
C VAL A 306 -0.89 20.12 10.60
N GLY A 307 -1.92 20.89 10.27
CA GLY A 307 -1.76 22.24 9.74
C GLY A 307 -1.02 23.18 10.71
N VAL A 308 -1.41 23.17 11.99
CA VAL A 308 -0.75 23.97 13.03
C VAL A 308 0.71 23.54 13.23
N ILE A 309 0.99 22.24 13.31
CA ILE A 309 2.36 21.73 13.48
C ILE A 309 3.21 22.08 12.25
N SER A 310 2.64 21.99 11.05
CA SER A 310 3.33 22.39 9.82
C SER A 310 3.74 23.87 9.83
N LEU A 311 2.86 24.76 10.33
CA LEU A 311 3.17 26.17 10.51
C LEU A 311 4.26 26.39 11.58
N ILE A 312 4.21 25.66 12.70
CA ILE A 312 5.24 25.72 13.73
C ILE A 312 6.59 25.27 13.15
N MET A 313 6.62 24.18 12.39
CA MET A 313 7.84 23.69 11.74
C MET A 313 8.42 24.73 10.77
N LEU A 314 7.55 25.40 10.00
CA LEU A 314 7.96 26.44 9.05
C LEU A 314 8.56 27.67 9.75
N LEU A 315 8.01 28.10 10.88
CA LEU A 315 8.41 29.34 11.56
C LEU A 315 9.53 29.13 12.60
N ALA A 316 9.58 27.98 13.27
CA ALA A 316 10.46 27.75 14.42
C ALA A 316 11.75 27.01 14.06
N ILE A 317 11.74 26.15 13.02
CA ILE A 317 12.93 25.36 12.68
C ILE A 317 13.85 26.20 11.79
N LYS A 318 14.99 26.60 12.35
CA LYS A 318 16.09 27.23 11.61
C LYS A 318 16.95 26.16 10.89
N PRO A 319 17.66 26.53 9.80
CA PRO A 319 18.58 25.61 9.12
C PRO A 319 19.56 24.95 10.11
N GLY A 320 19.73 23.64 9.99
CA GLY A 320 20.59 22.85 10.87
C GLY A 320 20.04 22.51 12.27
N ASN A 321 18.86 23.02 12.66
CA ASN A 321 18.28 22.73 13.99
C ASN A 321 17.59 21.35 14.03
N MET A 322 18.40 20.30 14.20
CA MET A 322 17.92 18.91 14.24
C MET A 322 17.13 18.59 15.52
N LEU A 323 17.45 19.23 16.65
CA LEU A 323 16.83 18.96 17.95
C LEU A 323 15.32 19.26 17.94
N LEU A 324 14.90 20.32 17.26
CA LEU A 324 13.48 20.65 17.09
C LEU A 324 12.83 19.92 15.91
N ALA A 325 13.59 19.63 14.85
CA ALA A 325 13.05 19.03 13.64
C ALA A 325 12.54 17.60 13.85
N PHE A 326 13.29 16.76 14.56
CA PHE A 326 12.93 15.35 14.75
C PHE A 326 11.65 15.15 15.57
N PRO A 327 11.48 15.76 16.77
CA PRO A 327 10.25 15.60 17.55
C PRO A 327 9.02 16.16 16.84
N LEU A 328 9.14 17.32 16.18
CA LEU A 328 8.02 17.91 15.44
C LEU A 328 7.65 17.06 14.22
N TYR A 329 8.63 16.52 13.49
CA TYR A 329 8.36 15.61 12.38
C TYR A 329 7.73 14.29 12.84
N PHE A 330 8.15 13.76 13.99
CA PHE A 330 7.51 12.61 14.63
C PHE A 330 6.06 12.91 14.97
N MET A 331 5.78 14.03 15.66
CA MET A 331 4.41 14.42 16.02
C MET A 331 3.53 14.64 14.79
N LEU A 332 4.05 15.34 13.78
CA LEU A 332 3.36 15.57 12.52
C LEU A 332 3.01 14.25 11.82
N SER A 333 3.99 13.34 11.72
CA SER A 333 3.81 12.02 11.10
C SER A 333 2.83 11.15 11.89
N PHE A 334 2.90 11.16 13.21
CA PHE A 334 2.00 10.41 14.07
C PHE A 334 0.55 10.91 13.92
N ILE A 335 0.35 12.22 14.02
CA ILE A 335 -1.00 12.81 13.98
C ILE A 335 -1.61 12.70 12.60
N VAL A 336 -0.81 12.89 11.53
CA VAL A 336 -1.33 12.70 10.19
C VAL A 336 -1.72 11.24 9.99
N ASP A 337 -0.94 10.25 10.41
CA ASP A 337 -1.30 8.85 10.14
C ASP A 337 -2.45 8.30 11.03
N LEU A 338 -2.89 9.03 12.08
CA LEU A 338 -4.07 8.66 12.89
C LEU A 338 -5.36 8.56 12.08
N HIS A 339 -5.50 9.34 11.00
CA HIS A 339 -6.73 9.34 10.21
C HIS A 339 -6.84 8.16 9.24
N ALA A 340 -5.72 7.47 8.94
CA ALA A 340 -5.70 6.46 7.90
C ALA A 340 -6.69 5.31 8.20
N PRO A 341 -6.71 4.67 9.39
CA PRO A 341 -7.69 3.60 9.67
C PRO A 341 -9.14 4.07 9.59
N ILE A 342 -9.40 5.33 9.96
CA ILE A 342 -10.74 5.95 9.94
C ILE A 342 -11.22 6.13 8.51
N PHE A 343 -10.33 6.51 7.61
CA PHE A 343 -10.65 6.74 6.21
C PHE A 343 -11.08 5.44 5.50
N TRP A 344 -10.50 4.31 5.91
CA TRP A 344 -10.81 2.99 5.37
C TRP A 344 -11.92 2.22 6.13
N SER A 345 -12.59 2.86 7.11
CA SER A 345 -13.66 2.27 7.95
C SER A 345 -15.05 2.87 7.70
#